data_AF-A0A7Y2IRV7-F1
#
_entry.id   AF-A0A7Y2IRV7-F1
#
_cell.length_a   1.000
_cell.length_b   1.000
_cell.length_c   1.000
_cell.angle_alpha   90.00
_cell.angle_beta   90.00
_cell.angle_gamma   90.00
#
_symmetry.space_group_name_H-M   'P 1'
#
loop_
_entity.id
_entity.type
_entity.pdbx_description
1 polymer ?
#
loop_
_entity_poly.entity_id
_entity_poly.type
_entity_poly.pdbx_seq_one_letter_code
_entity_poly.pdbx_strand_id
1 'polypeptide(L)'
;GLYTITRVVSFEDRVRVKADPDSKLIGQWVDISNEANWEYLLDLGVEACELGFDEVQFDYIRFPAGVTGAALRKRGTFTAEDRVAAVTGFLREAGNRIHPLGCAISADVFGIVLSSPTDEGIGQRPEEVSYVVDYISPMLYPSHYSEGTLGYQDPNSAPGPIISWALDSGLPRLEGGAIMRPWLQAFYYNGSQIGAEIAESEERGVGWMLWNAGGEYPRSWLPDPE
;
A
#
# COMPACT_ATOMS: atom_id res chain seq x y z
N GLY A 1 18.97 14.97 -8.63
CA GLY A 1 18.89 14.81 -7.17
C GLY A 1 18.39 13.42 -6.86
N LEU A 2 18.18 13.09 -5.58
CA LEU A 2 17.39 11.92 -5.18
C LEU A 2 15.90 12.32 -5.20
N TYR A 3 15.03 11.38 -5.56
CA TYR A 3 13.59 11.49 -5.31
C TYR A 3 13.30 10.86 -3.94
N THR A 4 12.66 11.62 -3.06
CA THR A 4 12.51 11.30 -1.65
C THR A 4 11.04 11.10 -1.31
N ILE A 5 10.74 9.91 -0.78
CA ILE A 5 9.39 9.52 -0.37
C ILE A 5 9.39 9.42 1.15
N THR A 6 8.47 10.13 1.80
CA THR A 6 8.19 9.89 3.22
C THR A 6 7.03 8.92 3.36
N ARG A 7 7.12 8.01 4.33
CA ARG A 7 6.05 7.04 4.64
C ARG A 7 5.31 7.45 5.90
N VAL A 8 3.99 7.60 5.79
CA VAL A 8 3.09 7.92 6.91
C VAL A 8 2.23 6.70 7.22
N VAL A 9 2.39 6.12 8.42
CA VAL A 9 1.47 5.10 8.93
C VAL A 9 0.16 5.78 9.31
N SER A 10 -0.92 5.42 8.62
CA SER A 10 -2.18 6.15 8.66
C SER A 10 -3.09 5.68 9.80
N PHE A 11 -3.84 4.59 9.60
CA PHE A 11 -4.93 4.24 10.51
C PHE A 11 -4.63 3.11 11.49
N GLU A 12 -3.52 2.38 11.36
CA GLU A 12 -3.01 1.47 12.41
C GLU A 12 -2.07 2.24 13.36
N ASP A 13 -2.60 3.26 14.03
CA ASP A 13 -1.83 4.14 14.91
C ASP A 13 -2.18 3.94 16.40
N ARG A 14 -1.37 3.12 17.07
CA ARG A 14 -1.49 2.89 18.52
C ARG A 14 -1.23 4.15 19.35
N VAL A 15 -0.41 5.08 18.85
CA VAL A 15 -0.05 6.31 19.56
C VAL A 15 -1.24 7.25 19.53
N ARG A 16 -1.84 7.44 18.35
CA ARG A 16 -3.07 8.22 18.21
C ARG A 16 -4.21 7.66 19.05
N VAL A 17 -4.48 6.36 18.97
CA VAL A 17 -5.54 5.72 19.78
C VAL A 17 -5.32 5.89 21.29
N LYS A 18 -4.06 5.94 21.75
CA LYS A 18 -3.75 6.19 23.17
C LYS A 18 -3.95 7.65 23.55
N ALA A 19 -3.58 8.57 22.67
CA ALA A 19 -3.70 10.01 22.91
C ALA A 19 -5.16 10.50 22.82
N ASP A 20 -5.94 9.91 21.92
CA ASP A 20 -7.34 10.23 21.66
C ASP A 20 -8.16 8.93 21.54
N PRO A 21 -8.67 8.40 22.66
CA PRO A 21 -9.43 7.15 22.68
C PRO A 21 -10.73 7.20 21.87
N ASP A 22 -11.32 8.38 21.64
CA ASP A 22 -12.58 8.56 20.91
C ASP A 22 -12.37 8.41 19.40
N SER A 23 -11.14 8.61 18.90
CA SER A 23 -10.77 8.33 17.51
C SER A 23 -10.81 6.85 17.12
N LYS A 24 -10.97 5.94 18.09
CA LYS A 24 -10.73 4.50 17.91
C LYS A 24 -11.89 3.77 17.22
N LEU A 25 -11.55 2.98 16.20
CA LEU A 25 -12.43 1.99 15.60
C LEU A 25 -12.43 0.66 16.38
N ILE A 26 -11.23 0.06 16.49
CA ILE A 26 -11.03 -1.24 17.13
C ILE A 26 -9.53 -1.48 17.39
N GLY A 27 -9.17 -2.08 18.53
CA GLY A 27 -7.76 -2.39 18.82
C GLY A 27 -6.85 -1.16 18.80
N GLN A 28 -5.88 -1.14 17.88
CA GLN A 28 -4.97 -0.01 17.61
C GLN A 28 -5.38 0.79 16.37
N TRP A 29 -6.54 0.51 15.80
CA TRP A 29 -7.03 1.14 14.59
C TRP A 29 -7.86 2.37 14.91
N VAL A 30 -7.46 3.49 14.32
CA VAL A 30 -8.22 4.74 14.24
C VAL A 30 -9.37 4.56 13.24
N ASP A 31 -10.50 5.21 13.50
CA ASP A 31 -11.69 5.14 12.66
C ASP A 31 -11.55 6.02 11.41
N ILE A 32 -11.15 5.38 10.30
CA ILE A 32 -11.07 6.01 8.99
C ILE A 32 -12.42 6.50 8.47
N SER A 33 -13.55 5.95 8.95
CA SER A 33 -14.88 6.41 8.51
C SER A 33 -15.30 7.74 9.14
N ASN A 34 -14.60 8.19 10.18
CA ASN A 34 -14.80 9.48 10.80
C ASN A 34 -13.79 10.48 10.26
N GLU A 35 -14.24 11.40 9.40
CA GLU A 35 -13.38 12.39 8.73
C GLU A 35 -12.63 13.30 9.70
N ALA A 36 -13.14 13.51 10.92
CA ALA A 36 -12.44 14.29 11.94
C ALA A 36 -11.10 13.65 12.35
N ASN A 37 -10.93 12.34 12.13
CA ASN A 37 -9.67 11.64 12.38
C ASN A 37 -8.63 11.86 11.26
N TRP A 38 -9.02 12.41 10.11
CA TRP A 38 -8.13 12.59 8.96
C TRP A 38 -7.17 13.76 9.14
N GLU A 39 -7.64 14.84 9.79
CA GLU A 39 -6.91 16.11 9.93
C GLU A 39 -5.47 15.92 10.39
N TYR A 40 -5.24 15.11 11.42
CA TYR A 40 -3.88 14.85 11.93
C TYR A 40 -2.94 14.26 10.87
N LEU A 41 -3.41 13.29 10.08
CA LEU A 41 -2.60 12.64 9.05
C LEU A 41 -2.39 13.55 7.84
N LEU A 42 -3.41 14.35 7.50
CA LEU A 42 -3.34 15.33 6.43
C LEU A 42 -2.33 16.44 6.77
N ASP A 43 -2.33 16.93 8.00
CA ASP A 43 -1.36 17.91 8.50
C ASP A 43 0.07 17.37 8.45
N LEU A 44 0.28 16.10 8.84
CA LEU A 44 1.58 15.43 8.71
C LEU A 44 2.04 15.33 7.24
N GLY A 45 1.12 15.06 6.31
CA GLY A 45 1.42 15.03 4.88
C GLY A 45 1.81 16.40 4.32
N VAL A 46 1.11 17.45 4.75
CA VAL A 46 1.46 18.84 4.42
C VAL A 46 2.84 19.21 4.96
N GLU A 47 3.08 18.95 6.25
CA GLU A 47 4.37 19.23 6.91
C GLU A 47 5.52 18.49 6.20
N ALA A 48 5.32 17.23 5.84
CA ALA A 48 6.32 16.47 5.09
C ALA A 48 6.66 17.11 3.73
N CYS A 49 5.64 17.55 2.98
CA CYS A 49 5.87 18.22 1.70
C CYS A 49 6.64 19.54 1.90
N GLU A 50 6.26 20.35 2.90
CA GLU A 50 6.96 21.60 3.23
C GLU A 50 8.42 21.40 3.70
N LEU A 51 8.73 20.24 4.30
CA LEU A 51 10.09 19.84 4.65
C LEU A 51 10.95 19.46 3.43
N GLY A 52 10.34 19.34 2.25
CA GLY A 52 11.03 19.12 0.98
C GLY A 52 11.08 17.67 0.50
N PHE A 53 10.20 16.80 1.01
CA PHE A 53 9.98 15.48 0.38
C PHE A 53 9.28 15.67 -0.97
N ASP A 54 9.55 14.77 -1.92
CA ASP A 54 8.90 14.81 -3.24
C ASP A 54 7.54 14.10 -3.22
N GLU A 55 7.34 13.16 -2.29
CA GLU A 55 6.14 12.32 -2.21
C GLU A 55 5.77 11.94 -0.77
N VAL A 56 4.46 11.91 -0.50
CA VAL A 56 3.88 11.36 0.73
C VAL A 56 3.20 10.03 0.44
N GLN A 57 3.80 8.95 0.95
CA GLN A 57 3.29 7.58 0.85
C GLN A 57 2.48 7.21 2.08
N PHE A 58 1.17 7.03 1.91
CA PHE A 58 0.27 6.60 2.97
C PHE A 58 0.24 5.08 3.06
N ASP A 59 0.74 4.56 4.18
CA ASP A 59 0.66 3.16 4.55
C ASP A 59 -0.45 2.93 5.58
N TYR A 60 -0.93 1.69 5.70
CA TYR A 60 -2.05 1.31 6.56
C TYR A 60 -3.30 2.17 6.27
N ILE A 61 -3.46 2.63 5.03
CA ILE A 61 -4.63 3.33 4.51
C ILE A 61 -5.74 2.33 4.16
N ARG A 62 -6.33 1.74 5.21
CA ARG A 62 -7.33 0.66 5.10
C ARG A 62 -8.05 0.40 6.42
N PHE A 63 -9.04 -0.48 6.37
CA PHE A 63 -9.60 -1.14 7.55
C PHE A 63 -8.70 -2.30 8.03
N PRO A 64 -8.83 -2.76 9.29
CA PRO A 64 -8.06 -3.88 9.80
C PRO A 64 -8.31 -5.18 9.03
N ALA A 65 -7.24 -5.96 8.82
CA ALA A 65 -7.30 -7.31 8.25
C ALA A 65 -7.28 -8.38 9.37
N GLY A 66 -7.27 -9.66 8.97
CA GLY A 66 -7.08 -10.80 9.88
C GLY A 66 -8.14 -10.90 10.99
N VAL A 67 -7.72 -11.26 12.20
CA VAL A 67 -8.61 -11.47 13.35
C VAL A 67 -9.36 -10.19 13.73
N THR A 68 -8.66 -9.05 13.74
CA THR A 68 -9.27 -7.73 14.04
C THR A 68 -10.28 -7.34 12.98
N GLY A 69 -9.96 -7.54 11.70
CA GLY A 69 -10.88 -7.31 10.58
C GLY A 69 -12.12 -8.21 10.65
N ALA A 70 -11.95 -9.49 10.95
CA ALA A 70 -13.06 -10.41 11.14
C ALA A 70 -13.95 -10.00 12.33
N ALA A 71 -13.37 -9.53 13.43
CA ALA A 71 -14.11 -9.01 14.57
C ALA A 71 -14.90 -7.74 14.21
N LEU A 72 -14.30 -6.82 13.43
CA LEU A 72 -14.98 -5.63 12.94
C LEU A 72 -16.14 -5.98 12.01
N ARG A 73 -15.94 -6.86 11.04
CA ARG A 73 -16.99 -7.28 10.10
C ARG A 73 -18.16 -7.98 10.81
N LYS A 74 -17.90 -8.74 11.87
CA LYS A 74 -18.95 -9.33 12.72
C LYS A 74 -19.87 -8.30 13.38
N ARG A 75 -19.40 -7.06 13.59
CA ARG A 75 -20.26 -5.96 14.09
C ARG A 75 -21.27 -5.49 13.03
N GLY A 76 -21.03 -5.78 11.75
CA GLY A 76 -21.94 -5.44 10.65
C GLY A 76 -22.05 -3.95 10.35
N THR A 77 -21.06 -3.14 10.76
CA THR A 77 -21.15 -1.68 10.75
C THR A 77 -20.88 -1.04 9.38
N PHE A 78 -20.06 -1.69 8.52
CA PHE A 78 -19.61 -1.10 7.26
C PHE A 78 -19.83 -2.06 6.09
N THR A 79 -20.47 -1.58 5.02
CA THR A 79 -20.52 -2.24 3.71
C THR A 79 -19.15 -2.16 3.01
N ALA A 80 -18.98 -2.84 1.87
CA ALA A 80 -17.75 -2.69 1.09
C ALA A 80 -17.63 -1.27 0.52
N GLU A 81 -18.75 -0.70 0.11
CA GLU A 81 -18.87 0.63 -0.44
C GLU A 81 -18.50 1.68 0.61
N ASP A 82 -18.96 1.55 1.85
CA ASP A 82 -18.57 2.44 2.96
C ASP A 82 -17.05 2.40 3.20
N ARG A 83 -16.46 1.20 3.17
CA ARG A 83 -15.01 1.05 3.42
C ARG A 83 -14.18 1.66 2.30
N VAL A 84 -14.58 1.40 1.05
CA VAL A 84 -13.90 1.95 -0.13
C VAL A 84 -14.04 3.47 -0.16
N ALA A 85 -15.23 4.00 0.13
CA ALA A 85 -15.46 5.44 0.19
C ALA A 85 -14.62 6.13 1.27
N ALA A 86 -14.43 5.52 2.44
CA ALA A 86 -13.57 6.08 3.49
C ALA A 86 -12.08 6.11 3.06
N VAL A 87 -11.59 5.05 2.43
CA VAL A 87 -10.21 4.98 1.91
C VAL A 87 -9.98 6.00 0.79
N THR A 88 -10.85 6.02 -0.23
CA THR A 88 -10.68 6.94 -1.36
C THR A 88 -11.01 8.39 -1.01
N GLY A 89 -11.91 8.62 -0.06
CA GLY A 89 -12.22 9.94 0.50
C GLY A 89 -11.02 10.57 1.18
N PHE A 90 -10.35 9.82 2.07
CA PHE A 90 -9.12 10.29 2.71
C PHE A 90 -8.03 10.60 1.68
N LEU A 91 -7.76 9.68 0.74
CA LEU A 91 -6.72 9.87 -0.28
C LEU A 91 -7.00 11.07 -1.19
N ARG A 92 -8.27 11.28 -1.56
CA ARG A 92 -8.69 12.46 -2.32
C ARG A 92 -8.42 13.75 -1.58
N GLU A 93 -8.74 13.80 -0.28
CA GLU A 93 -8.48 14.98 0.54
C GLU A 93 -6.98 15.21 0.76
N ALA A 94 -6.19 14.14 0.91
CA ALA A 94 -4.74 14.22 0.94
C ALA A 94 -4.19 14.86 -0.34
N GLY A 95 -4.65 14.42 -1.52
CA GLY A 95 -4.28 15.03 -2.80
C GLY A 95 -4.65 16.51 -2.88
N ASN A 96 -5.88 16.87 -2.48
CA ASN A 96 -6.34 18.26 -2.47
C ASN A 96 -5.42 19.20 -1.67
N ARG A 97 -4.83 18.71 -0.56
CA ARG A 97 -3.94 19.51 0.31
C ARG A 97 -2.48 19.48 -0.12
N ILE A 98 -1.99 18.34 -0.60
CA ILE A 98 -0.57 18.09 -0.84
C ILE A 98 -0.16 18.47 -2.27
N HIS A 99 -0.99 18.20 -3.28
CA HIS A 99 -0.67 18.53 -4.68
C HIS A 99 -0.38 20.01 -4.92
N PRO A 100 -1.12 20.98 -4.34
CA PRO A 100 -0.81 22.41 -4.51
C PRO A 100 0.56 22.84 -3.99
N LEU A 101 1.17 22.04 -3.10
CA LEU A 101 2.51 22.28 -2.56
C LEU A 101 3.61 21.69 -3.47
N GLY A 102 3.23 20.89 -4.47
CA GLY A 102 4.12 20.33 -5.48
C GLY A 102 4.57 18.89 -5.23
N CYS A 103 4.08 18.23 -4.17
CA CYS A 103 4.41 16.84 -3.86
C CYS A 103 3.36 15.88 -4.42
N ALA A 104 3.80 14.68 -4.77
CA ALA A 104 2.92 13.56 -5.13
C ALA A 104 2.37 12.87 -3.86
N ILE A 105 1.30 12.09 -4.03
CA ILE A 105 0.82 11.16 -3.02
C ILE A 105 0.79 9.73 -3.55
N SER A 106 1.05 8.78 -2.67
CA SER A 106 0.89 7.36 -2.98
C SER A 106 0.19 6.59 -1.88
N ALA A 107 -0.35 5.42 -2.23
CA ALA A 107 -1.01 4.53 -1.27
C ALA A 107 -0.41 3.13 -1.32
N ASP A 108 -0.12 2.58 -0.14
CA ASP A 108 0.25 1.18 0.00
C ASP A 108 -1.01 0.31 0.07
N VAL A 109 -1.10 -0.67 -0.82
CA VAL A 109 -2.23 -1.60 -0.89
C VAL A 109 -1.78 -3.04 -0.69
N PHE A 110 -2.65 -3.89 -0.15
CA PHE A 110 -2.35 -5.32 -0.01
C PHE A 110 -2.19 -5.97 -1.38
N GLY A 111 -1.13 -6.76 -1.60
CA GLY A 111 -0.91 -7.41 -2.90
C GLY A 111 -2.07 -8.27 -3.39
N ILE A 112 -2.77 -8.95 -2.47
CA ILE A 112 -3.92 -9.79 -2.80
C ILE A 112 -5.09 -9.01 -3.42
N VAL A 113 -5.22 -7.70 -3.16
CA VAL A 113 -6.33 -6.91 -3.72
C VAL A 113 -6.19 -6.68 -5.22
N LEU A 114 -4.97 -6.82 -5.79
CA LEU A 114 -4.77 -6.72 -7.24
C LEU A 114 -5.52 -7.81 -8.01
N SER A 115 -5.64 -9.01 -7.42
CA SER A 115 -6.33 -10.16 -8.01
C SER A 115 -7.72 -10.42 -7.42
N SER A 116 -8.12 -9.70 -6.37
CA SER A 116 -9.41 -9.90 -5.72
C SER A 116 -10.53 -9.18 -6.44
N PRO A 117 -11.71 -9.81 -6.63
CA PRO A 117 -12.91 -9.14 -7.11
C PRO A 117 -13.62 -8.31 -6.02
N THR A 118 -13.11 -8.31 -4.78
CA THR A 118 -13.69 -7.58 -3.66
C THR A 118 -12.65 -6.66 -3.02
N ASP A 119 -13.07 -5.88 -2.02
CA ASP A 119 -12.15 -5.05 -1.23
C ASP A 119 -11.40 -5.83 -0.13
N GLU A 120 -11.50 -7.17 -0.11
CA GLU A 120 -10.98 -8.07 0.93
C GLU A 120 -11.45 -7.73 2.36
N GLY A 121 -12.53 -6.94 2.46
CA GLY A 121 -13.02 -6.43 3.73
C GLY A 121 -12.12 -5.36 4.36
N ILE A 122 -11.21 -4.76 3.59
CA ILE A 122 -10.25 -3.75 4.05
C ILE A 122 -10.42 -2.37 3.39
N GLY A 123 -11.37 -2.21 2.45
CA GLY A 123 -11.65 -0.94 1.79
C GLY A 123 -10.71 -0.59 0.63
N GLN A 124 -9.82 -1.49 0.23
CA GLN A 124 -8.90 -1.26 -0.88
C GLN A 124 -9.43 -1.89 -2.16
N ARG A 125 -9.75 -1.05 -3.15
CA ARG A 125 -10.04 -1.45 -4.53
C ARG A 125 -9.05 -0.73 -5.45
N PRO A 126 -8.09 -1.42 -6.09
CA PRO A 126 -7.06 -0.78 -6.91
C PRO A 126 -7.63 0.15 -7.97
N GLU A 127 -8.72 -0.23 -8.63
CA GLU A 127 -9.42 0.60 -9.62
C GLU A 127 -9.86 1.95 -9.04
N GLU A 128 -10.49 1.97 -7.87
CA GLU A 128 -10.98 3.19 -7.23
C GLU A 128 -9.83 4.03 -6.65
N VAL A 129 -8.83 3.37 -6.04
CA VAL A 129 -7.63 4.02 -5.51
C VAL A 129 -6.85 4.70 -6.65
N SER A 130 -6.80 4.10 -7.83
CA SER A 130 -6.06 4.64 -8.97
C SER A 130 -6.54 6.01 -9.46
N TYR A 131 -7.76 6.42 -9.10
CA TYR A 131 -8.32 7.75 -9.44
C TYR A 131 -7.95 8.85 -8.43
N VAL A 132 -7.33 8.50 -7.31
CA VAL A 132 -7.12 9.43 -6.19
C VAL A 132 -5.67 9.49 -5.70
N VAL A 133 -4.73 8.84 -6.38
CA VAL A 133 -3.30 8.88 -6.06
C VAL A 133 -2.47 8.99 -7.34
N ASP A 134 -1.25 9.51 -7.22
CA ASP A 134 -0.29 9.54 -8.33
C ASP A 134 0.40 8.19 -8.51
N TYR A 135 0.69 7.50 -7.39
CA TYR A 135 1.31 6.18 -7.37
C TYR A 135 0.53 5.20 -6.49
N ILE A 136 0.40 3.96 -6.95
CA ILE A 136 -0.10 2.84 -6.15
C ILE A 136 1.01 1.84 -5.90
N SER A 137 1.19 1.50 -4.62
CA SER A 137 2.31 0.67 -4.15
C SER A 137 1.79 -0.64 -3.56
N PRO A 138 1.43 -1.64 -4.39
CA PRO A 138 1.01 -2.92 -3.89
C PRO A 138 2.17 -3.63 -3.17
N MET A 139 1.93 -4.07 -1.95
CA MET A 139 2.86 -4.88 -1.16
C MET A 139 2.86 -6.32 -1.70
N LEU A 140 3.73 -6.57 -2.67
CA LEU A 140 3.86 -7.87 -3.32
C LEU A 140 4.93 -8.69 -2.62
N TYR A 141 4.50 -9.40 -1.58
CA TYR A 141 5.35 -10.27 -0.80
C TYR A 141 4.94 -11.72 -1.03
N PRO A 142 5.69 -12.51 -1.84
CA PRO A 142 5.35 -13.91 -2.12
C PRO A 142 5.13 -14.74 -0.86
N SER A 143 5.82 -14.43 0.24
CA SER A 143 5.62 -15.06 1.56
C SER A 143 4.22 -14.86 2.18
N HIS A 144 3.43 -13.90 1.70
CA HIS A 144 2.11 -13.57 2.22
C HIS A 144 0.98 -14.21 1.41
N TYR A 145 1.30 -14.91 0.31
CA TYR A 145 0.32 -15.67 -0.45
C TYR A 145 0.13 -17.08 0.15
N SER A 146 -1.09 -17.59 0.07
CA SER A 146 -1.44 -18.90 0.62
C SER A 146 -0.76 -20.04 -0.12
N GLU A 147 -0.45 -21.13 0.60
CA GLU A 147 -0.06 -22.40 -0.02
C GLU A 147 -1.04 -22.80 -1.13
N GLY A 148 -0.50 -23.19 -2.29
CA GLY A 148 -1.26 -23.54 -3.48
C GLY A 148 -1.57 -22.37 -4.41
N THR A 149 -1.25 -21.12 -4.07
CA THR A 149 -1.36 -19.99 -5.01
C THR A 149 -0.57 -20.30 -6.29
N LEU A 150 -1.25 -20.19 -7.44
CA LEU A 150 -0.73 -20.57 -8.76
C LEU A 150 -0.20 -22.02 -8.86
N GLY A 151 -0.64 -22.91 -7.98
CA GLY A 151 -0.17 -24.30 -7.93
C GLY A 151 1.18 -24.49 -7.24
N TYR A 152 1.80 -23.43 -6.70
CA TYR A 152 3.01 -23.55 -5.89
C TYR A 152 2.67 -23.96 -4.47
N GLN A 153 3.29 -25.04 -3.99
CA GLN A 153 3.17 -25.43 -2.58
C GLN A 153 3.69 -24.34 -1.65
N ASP A 154 4.83 -23.74 -1.99
CA ASP A 154 5.36 -22.55 -1.32
C ASP A 154 5.49 -21.40 -2.34
N PRO A 155 4.53 -20.46 -2.39
CA PRO A 155 4.63 -19.27 -3.23
C PRO A 155 5.91 -18.47 -2.99
N ASN A 156 6.45 -18.49 -1.76
CA ASN A 156 7.67 -17.79 -1.42
C ASN A 156 8.92 -18.35 -2.13
N SER A 157 8.84 -19.56 -2.68
CA SER A 157 9.91 -20.17 -3.48
C SER A 157 9.86 -19.78 -4.97
N ALA A 158 8.80 -19.10 -5.39
CA ALA A 158 8.55 -18.73 -6.79
C ALA A 158 8.26 -17.22 -6.95
N PRO A 159 9.18 -16.32 -6.55
CA PRO A 159 8.94 -14.88 -6.54
C PRO A 159 8.50 -14.33 -7.89
N GLY A 160 9.26 -14.58 -8.97
CA GLY A 160 8.92 -14.09 -10.31
C GLY A 160 7.48 -14.42 -10.75
N PRO A 161 7.08 -15.71 -10.78
CA PRO A 161 5.71 -16.12 -11.11
C PRO A 161 4.61 -15.47 -10.24
N ILE A 162 4.87 -15.21 -8.96
CA ILE A 162 3.89 -14.56 -8.08
C ILE A 162 3.77 -13.07 -8.39
N ILE A 163 4.91 -12.38 -8.59
CA ILE A 163 4.93 -10.96 -8.96
C ILE A 163 4.26 -10.76 -10.31
N SER A 164 4.63 -11.55 -11.31
CA SER A 164 4.14 -11.45 -12.67
C SER A 164 2.61 -11.58 -12.74
N TRP A 165 2.07 -12.60 -12.08
CA TRP A 165 0.62 -12.81 -11.98
C TRP A 165 -0.09 -11.67 -11.24
N ALA A 166 0.47 -11.19 -10.13
CA ALA A 166 -0.14 -10.11 -9.37
C ALA A 166 -0.20 -8.81 -10.18
N LEU A 167 0.88 -8.47 -10.88
CA LEU A 167 0.95 -7.31 -11.77
C LEU A 167 0.00 -7.47 -12.98
N ASP A 168 -0.02 -8.63 -13.64
CA ASP A 168 -0.91 -8.90 -14.77
C ASP A 168 -2.40 -8.84 -14.37
N SER A 169 -2.71 -9.17 -13.12
CA SER A 169 -4.06 -9.05 -12.57
C SER A 169 -4.43 -7.60 -12.24
N GLY A 170 -3.48 -6.84 -11.69
CA GLY A 170 -3.72 -5.51 -11.15
C GLY A 170 -3.62 -4.38 -12.18
N LEU A 171 -2.64 -4.44 -13.09
CA LEU A 171 -2.35 -3.35 -14.03
C LEU A 171 -3.55 -2.94 -14.89
N PRO A 172 -4.30 -3.88 -15.51
CA PRO A 172 -5.45 -3.50 -16.33
C PRO A 172 -6.57 -2.81 -15.57
N ARG A 173 -6.58 -2.88 -14.23
CA ARG A 173 -7.61 -2.28 -13.36
C ARG A 173 -7.32 -0.82 -13.01
N LEU A 174 -6.10 -0.32 -13.23
CA LEU A 174 -5.70 1.04 -12.83
C LEU A 174 -6.15 2.10 -13.85
N GLU A 175 -7.46 2.18 -14.09
CA GLU A 175 -8.05 3.07 -15.09
C GLU A 175 -7.94 4.57 -14.74
N GLY A 176 -7.70 4.90 -13.47
CA GLY A 176 -7.55 6.28 -12.98
C GLY A 176 -6.20 6.93 -13.27
N GLY A 177 -5.26 6.19 -13.86
CA GLY A 177 -3.97 6.73 -14.33
C GLY A 177 -2.85 6.76 -13.30
N ALA A 178 -3.07 6.28 -12.06
CA ALA A 178 -2.01 6.08 -11.09
C ALA A 178 -0.92 5.15 -11.65
N ILE A 179 0.34 5.51 -11.42
CA ILE A 179 1.49 4.70 -11.81
C ILE A 179 1.68 3.59 -10.78
N MET A 180 1.74 2.34 -11.24
CA MET A 180 2.05 1.22 -10.36
C MET A 180 3.54 1.19 -10.01
N ARG A 181 3.84 1.03 -8.72
CA ARG A 181 5.19 0.87 -8.18
C ARG A 181 5.17 -0.17 -7.06
N PRO A 182 5.14 -1.48 -7.36
CA PRO A 182 5.13 -2.53 -6.35
C PRO A 182 6.22 -2.37 -5.29
N TRP A 183 5.85 -2.67 -4.05
CA TRP A 183 6.78 -2.83 -2.95
C TRP A 183 7.12 -4.32 -2.82
N LEU A 184 8.29 -4.69 -3.31
CA LEU A 184 8.76 -6.06 -3.48
C LEU A 184 9.47 -6.57 -2.20
N GLN A 185 9.53 -7.89 -2.05
CA GLN A 185 10.08 -8.54 -0.87
C GLN A 185 11.61 -8.63 -0.94
N ALA A 186 12.31 -7.89 -0.07
CA ALA A 186 13.77 -8.01 0.09
C ALA A 186 14.18 -8.66 1.43
N PHE A 187 13.22 -9.09 2.25
CA PHE A 187 13.48 -9.90 3.44
C PHE A 187 13.48 -11.39 3.09
N TYR A 188 14.29 -12.19 3.79
CA TYR A 188 14.52 -13.65 3.57
C TYR A 188 15.11 -14.05 2.21
N TYR A 189 15.22 -13.13 1.26
CA TYR A 189 15.68 -13.40 -0.10
C TYR A 189 17.15 -13.10 -0.32
N ASN A 190 17.73 -13.80 -1.29
CA ASN A 190 19.02 -13.47 -1.87
C ASN A 190 18.85 -12.60 -3.13
N GLY A 191 19.96 -12.08 -3.66
CA GLY A 191 19.95 -11.20 -4.83
C GLY A 191 19.32 -11.82 -6.09
N SER A 192 19.37 -13.15 -6.27
CA SER A 192 18.73 -13.79 -7.43
C SER A 192 17.21 -13.82 -7.31
N GLN A 193 16.67 -13.97 -6.09
CA GLN A 193 15.22 -13.94 -5.87
C GLN A 193 14.68 -12.52 -6.02
N ILE A 194 15.36 -11.54 -5.42
CA ILE A 194 15.03 -10.11 -5.56
C ILE A 194 15.12 -9.69 -7.03
N GLY A 195 16.19 -10.10 -7.72
CA GLY A 195 16.37 -9.82 -9.15
C GLY A 195 15.25 -10.39 -10.03
N ALA A 196 14.69 -11.55 -9.67
CA ALA A 196 13.53 -12.10 -10.38
C ALA A 196 12.28 -11.24 -10.19
N GLU A 197 12.04 -10.68 -9.00
CA GLU A 197 10.90 -9.77 -8.76
C GLU A 197 11.05 -8.44 -9.53
N ILE A 198 12.27 -7.90 -9.53
CA ILE A 198 12.62 -6.67 -10.26
C ILE A 198 12.40 -6.87 -11.76
N ALA A 199 12.90 -7.96 -12.32
CA ALA A 199 12.78 -8.26 -13.74
C ALA A 199 11.31 -8.30 -14.20
N GLU A 200 10.41 -8.91 -13.42
CA GLU A 200 8.98 -8.98 -13.75
C GLU A 200 8.29 -7.62 -13.69
N SER A 201 8.76 -6.71 -12.82
CA SER A 201 8.28 -5.34 -12.74
C SER A 201 8.76 -4.52 -13.96
N GLU A 202 10.04 -4.61 -14.28
CA GLU A 202 10.66 -3.89 -15.41
C GLU A 202 10.14 -4.37 -16.77
N GLU A 203 9.93 -5.68 -16.95
CA GLU A 203 9.33 -6.25 -18.18
C GLU A 203 7.91 -5.72 -18.45
N ARG A 204 7.18 -5.36 -17.39
CA ARG A 204 5.84 -4.76 -17.47
C ARG A 204 5.85 -3.23 -17.52
N GLY A 205 7.03 -2.62 -17.53
CA GLY A 205 7.19 -1.18 -17.61
C GLY A 205 6.72 -0.44 -16.36
N VAL A 206 6.75 -1.09 -15.19
CA VAL A 206 6.39 -0.47 -13.91
C VAL A 206 7.62 -0.25 -13.04
N GLY A 207 7.55 0.74 -12.15
CA GLY A 207 8.62 0.96 -11.17
C GLY A 207 8.63 -0.11 -10.09
N TRP A 208 9.56 -0.03 -9.14
CA TRP A 208 9.60 -0.91 -7.97
C TRP A 208 10.24 -0.24 -6.77
N MET A 209 9.91 -0.75 -5.58
CA MET A 209 10.58 -0.46 -4.31
C MET A 209 10.90 -1.78 -3.62
N LEU A 210 11.92 -1.81 -2.75
CA LEU A 210 12.26 -2.99 -1.97
C LEU A 210 11.89 -2.81 -0.50
N TRP A 211 11.33 -3.85 0.12
CA TRP A 211 11.07 -3.88 1.56
C TRP A 211 12.00 -4.85 2.27
N ASN A 212 12.85 -4.32 3.15
CA ASN A 212 13.60 -5.11 4.12
C ASN A 212 13.50 -4.46 5.50
N ALA A 213 12.96 -5.18 6.49
CA ALA A 213 12.81 -4.69 7.85
C ALA A 213 14.16 -4.35 8.53
N GLY A 214 15.26 -4.94 8.06
CA GLY A 214 16.62 -4.60 8.51
C GLY A 214 17.17 -3.30 7.91
N GLY A 215 16.52 -2.72 6.90
CA GLY A 215 17.01 -1.54 6.18
C GLY A 215 18.26 -1.79 5.33
N GLU A 216 18.59 -3.05 5.06
CA GLU A 216 19.78 -3.44 4.30
C GLU A 216 19.44 -3.67 2.83
N TYR A 217 20.16 -2.97 1.94
CA TYR A 217 20.04 -3.09 0.48
C TYR A 217 21.42 -3.15 -0.19
N PRO A 218 22.15 -4.28 -0.10
CA PRO A 218 23.42 -4.48 -0.78
C PRO A 218 23.34 -4.15 -2.28
N ARG A 219 24.36 -3.48 -2.79
CA ARG A 219 24.44 -3.09 -4.21
C ARG A 219 24.28 -4.28 -5.15
N SER A 220 24.72 -5.48 -4.76
CA SER A 220 24.62 -6.70 -5.56
C SER A 220 23.18 -7.21 -5.77
N TRP A 221 22.19 -6.66 -5.08
CA TRP A 221 20.77 -6.98 -5.31
C TRP A 221 20.14 -6.11 -6.40
N LEU A 222 20.76 -4.97 -6.71
CA LEU A 222 20.20 -3.97 -7.60
C LEU A 222 20.73 -4.17 -9.03
N PRO A 223 19.93 -3.86 -10.07
CA PRO A 223 20.41 -3.85 -11.44
C PRO A 223 21.57 -2.85 -11.62
N ASP A 224 22.32 -3.02 -12.71
CA ASP A 224 23.32 -2.03 -13.07
C ASP A 224 22.67 -0.74 -13.57
N PRO A 225 23.25 0.44 -13.28
CA PRO A 225 22.68 1.70 -13.74
C PRO A 225 22.81 1.71 -15.27
N GLU A 226 21.72 2.06 -15.96
CA GLU A 226 21.76 2.36 -17.39
C GLU A 226 22.60 3.61 -17.71
#